data_AF-B8KHG7-F1
#
_entry.id   AF-B8KHG7-F1
#
_cell.length_a   1.000
_cell.length_b   1.000
_cell.length_c   1.000
_cell.angle_alpha   90.00
_cell.angle_beta   90.00
_cell.angle_gamma   90.00
#
_symmetry.space_group_name_H-M   'P 1'
#
loop_
_entity.id
_entity.type
_entity.pdbx_description
1 polymer ?
#
loop_
_entity_poly.entity_id
_entity_poly.type
_entity_poly.pdbx_seq_one_letter_code
_entity_poly.pdbx_strand_id
1 'polypeptide(L)'
;MVQEWADRRSEHEFLLDLLAEFRINEAQLQSDIAETKKAVDAADRWREGVAGSPGAAGGSTIDSYAASLNPARFDPLSGALRSLIDGGDLGLIRNRELRAALAGWDDRTQEQVITSVTVDMMRSMLMQFLIPEGTAAPAQALEADRLLLQVTYDQQLRLLGLLREIIEVLQKEAAA
;
A
#
# COMPACT_ATOMS: atom_id res chain seq x y z
N MET A 1 -19.05 -36.66 15.35
CA MET A 1 -19.51 -35.59 16.26
C MET A 1 -18.32 -34.88 16.89
N VAL A 2 -17.60 -35.41 17.89
CA VAL A 2 -16.50 -34.70 18.60
C VAL A 2 -15.46 -34.01 17.69
N GLN A 3 -15.02 -34.67 16.62
CA GLN A 3 -14.04 -34.12 15.68
C GLN A 3 -14.57 -32.90 14.91
N GLU A 4 -15.85 -32.88 14.54
CA GLU A 4 -16.47 -31.77 13.82
C GLU A 4 -16.63 -30.52 14.70
N TRP A 5 -16.79 -30.68 16.01
CA TRP A 5 -16.80 -29.56 16.96
C TRP A 5 -15.40 -29.01 17.20
N ALA A 6 -14.39 -29.88 17.24
CA ALA A 6 -13.00 -29.46 17.33
C ALA A 6 -12.57 -28.66 16.09
N ASP A 7 -12.90 -29.16 14.89
CA ASP A 7 -12.59 -28.50 13.63
C ASP A 7 -13.27 -27.13 13.51
N ARG A 8 -14.54 -27.00 13.94
CA ARG A 8 -15.25 -25.70 13.96
C ARG A 8 -14.62 -24.72 14.94
N ARG A 9 -14.15 -25.19 16.09
CA ARG A 9 -13.49 -24.34 17.09
C ARG A 9 -12.16 -23.82 16.57
N SER A 10 -11.36 -24.70 15.97
CA SER A 10 -10.09 -24.32 15.35
C SER A 10 -10.29 -23.36 14.18
N GLU A 11 -11.28 -23.61 13.30
CA GLU A 11 -11.65 -22.69 12.22
C GLU A 11 -12.01 -21.30 12.77
N HIS A 12 -12.83 -21.24 13.82
CA HIS A 12 -13.24 -19.98 14.43
C HIS A 12 -12.06 -19.22 15.06
N GLU A 13 -11.15 -19.90 15.76
CA GLU A 13 -9.94 -19.28 16.33
C GLU A 13 -9.07 -18.68 15.22
N PHE A 14 -8.86 -19.40 14.11
CA PHE A 14 -8.13 -18.88 12.95
C PHE A 14 -8.80 -17.67 12.30
N LEU A 15 -10.13 -17.69 12.16
CA LEU A 15 -10.88 -16.56 11.59
C LEU A 15 -10.73 -15.29 12.45
N LEU A 16 -10.70 -15.42 13.78
CA LEU A 16 -10.48 -14.29 14.68
C LEU A 16 -9.06 -13.73 14.59
N ASP A 17 -8.05 -14.61 14.53
CA ASP A 17 -6.65 -14.20 14.37
C ASP A 17 -6.41 -13.49 13.03
N LEU A 18 -6.96 -14.05 11.94
CA LEU A 18 -6.95 -13.41 10.62
C LEU A 18 -7.67 -12.05 10.65
N LEU A 19 -8.84 -11.96 11.28
CA LEU A 19 -9.56 -10.70 11.36
C LEU A 19 -8.77 -9.62 12.12
N ALA A 20 -8.09 -10.00 13.19
CA ALA A 20 -7.22 -9.09 13.94
C ALA A 20 -6.03 -8.62 13.07
N GLU A 21 -5.35 -9.55 12.39
CA GLU A 21 -4.23 -9.26 11.48
C GLU A 21 -4.66 -8.31 10.35
N PHE A 22 -5.76 -8.63 9.65
CA PHE A 22 -6.23 -7.81 8.54
C PHE A 22 -6.70 -6.42 8.98
N ARG A 23 -7.26 -6.26 10.18
CA ARG A 23 -7.59 -4.93 10.74
C ARG A 23 -6.36 -4.09 11.05
N ILE A 24 -5.28 -4.71 11.54
CA ILE A 24 -4.01 -4.00 11.75
C ILE A 24 -3.44 -3.55 10.40
N ASN A 25 -3.46 -4.44 9.41
CA ASN A 25 -3.06 -4.12 8.04
C ASN A 25 -3.90 -2.99 7.43
N GLU A 26 -5.19 -2.92 7.74
CA GLU A 26 -6.07 -1.83 7.27
C GLU A 26 -5.62 -0.49 7.84
N ALA A 27 -5.38 -0.44 9.15
CA ALA A 27 -4.94 0.78 9.82
C ALA A 27 -3.58 1.25 9.28
N GLN A 28 -2.64 0.32 9.07
CA GLN A 28 -1.34 0.63 8.50
C GLN A 28 -1.48 1.18 7.07
N LEU A 29 -2.21 0.47 6.20
CA LEU A 29 -2.40 0.89 4.82
C LEU A 29 -3.10 2.25 4.70
N GLN A 30 -4.07 2.54 5.58
CA GLN A 30 -4.70 3.87 5.64
C GLN A 30 -3.71 4.97 6.01
N SER A 31 -2.80 4.71 6.97
CA SER A 31 -1.73 5.64 7.32
C SER A 31 -0.81 5.89 6.11
N ASP A 32 -0.41 4.82 5.43
CA ASP A 32 0.49 4.89 4.28
C ASP A 32 -0.14 5.64 3.09
N ILE A 33 -1.44 5.44 2.86
CA ILE A 33 -2.22 6.19 1.87
C ILE A 33 -2.24 7.68 2.20
N ALA A 34 -2.42 8.04 3.47
CA ALA A 34 -2.44 9.42 3.90
C ALA A 34 -1.07 10.11 3.71
N GLU A 35 0.03 9.39 3.98
CA GLU A 35 1.39 9.89 3.74
C GLU A 35 1.71 10.01 2.26
N THR A 36 1.37 9.00 1.46
CA THR A 36 1.56 9.02 0.01
C THR A 36 0.75 10.13 -0.64
N LYS A 37 -0.48 10.36 -0.16
CA LYS A 37 -1.29 11.51 -0.60
C LYS A 37 -0.60 12.84 -0.32
N LYS A 38 -0.01 13.02 0.86
CA LYS A 38 0.74 14.25 1.18
C LYS A 38 1.92 14.44 0.21
N ALA A 39 2.61 13.36 -0.15
CA ALA A 39 3.71 13.40 -1.11
C ALA A 39 3.23 13.82 -2.51
N VAL A 40 2.11 13.26 -3.00
CA VAL A 40 1.46 13.68 -4.26
C VAL A 40 1.08 15.16 -4.22
N ASP A 41 0.37 15.58 -3.16
CA ASP A 41 -0.07 16.97 -3.01
C ASP A 41 1.13 17.94 -2.89
N ALA A 42 2.28 17.48 -2.41
CA ALA A 42 3.52 18.26 -2.34
C ALA A 42 4.22 18.34 -3.70
N ALA A 43 4.23 17.26 -4.48
CA ALA A 43 4.72 17.25 -5.86
C ALA A 43 3.91 18.19 -6.76
N ASP A 44 2.58 18.20 -6.62
CA ASP A 44 1.70 19.12 -7.36
C ASP A 44 2.02 20.59 -7.03
N ARG A 45 2.15 20.93 -5.73
CA ARG A 45 2.55 22.27 -5.28
C ARG A 45 3.94 22.68 -5.80
N TRP A 46 4.88 21.74 -5.80
CA TRP A 46 6.22 22.00 -6.31
C TRP A 46 6.18 22.31 -7.82
N ARG A 47 5.47 21.50 -8.60
CA ARG A 47 5.28 21.71 -10.05
C ARG A 47 4.68 23.08 -10.35
N GLU A 48 3.64 23.47 -9.62
CA GLU A 48 2.99 24.79 -9.76
C GLU A 48 3.93 25.94 -9.39
N GLY A 49 4.69 25.79 -8.30
CA GLY A 49 5.67 26.77 -7.83
C GLY A 49 6.81 27.01 -8.82
N VAL A 50 7.28 25.95 -9.50
CA VAL A 50 8.32 26.06 -10.54
C VAL A 50 7.78 26.68 -11.83
N ALA A 51 6.53 26.38 -12.21
CA ALA A 51 5.89 26.95 -13.39
C ALA A 51 5.62 28.46 -13.27
N GLY A 52 5.34 28.95 -12.07
CA GLY A 52 5.00 30.36 -11.82
C GLY A 52 6.18 31.34 -11.79
N SER A 53 7.41 30.88 -11.59
CA SER A 53 8.59 31.75 -11.52
C SER A 53 9.90 30.98 -11.80
N PRO A 54 10.31 30.87 -13.07
CA PRO A 54 11.55 30.20 -13.45
C PRO A 54 12.76 30.92 -12.84
N GLY A 55 13.35 30.35 -11.78
CA GLY A 55 14.49 30.93 -11.06
C GLY A 55 14.23 31.33 -9.62
N ALA A 56 12.99 31.33 -9.14
CA ALA A 56 12.66 31.51 -7.73
C ALA A 56 12.45 30.16 -7.03
N ALA A 57 13.50 29.34 -6.96
CA ALA A 57 13.54 28.25 -5.99
C ALA A 57 13.73 28.84 -4.58
N GLY A 58 12.71 29.52 -4.07
CA GLY A 58 12.64 29.96 -2.67
C GLY A 58 12.45 28.76 -1.74
N GLY A 59 12.68 28.95 -0.43
CA GLY A 59 12.59 27.88 0.57
C GLY A 59 11.31 27.05 0.51
N SER A 60 10.16 27.69 0.25
CA SER A 60 8.84 27.02 0.12
C SER A 60 8.78 25.97 -1.01
N THR A 61 9.53 26.15 -2.10
CA THR A 61 9.58 25.24 -3.25
C THR A 61 10.44 24.02 -2.92
N ILE A 62 11.53 24.23 -2.17
CA ILE A 62 12.43 23.18 -1.69
C ILE A 62 11.76 22.33 -0.60
N ASP A 63 10.99 22.95 0.31
CA ASP A 63 10.25 22.25 1.34
C ASP A 63 9.16 21.34 0.75
N SER A 64 8.48 21.80 -0.30
CA SER A 64 7.48 21.00 -1.03
C SER A 64 8.12 19.82 -1.74
N TYR A 65 9.30 20.01 -2.33
CA TYR A 65 10.08 18.92 -2.90
C TYR A 65 10.54 17.91 -1.84
N ALA A 66 11.12 18.36 -0.73
CA ALA A 66 11.56 17.49 0.34
C ALA A 66 10.40 16.64 0.90
N ALA A 67 9.20 17.23 0.99
CA ALA A 67 7.99 16.52 1.39
C ALA A 67 7.50 15.49 0.37
N SER A 68 7.79 15.65 -0.93
CA SER A 68 7.42 14.66 -1.96
C SER A 68 8.35 13.45 -1.99
N LEU A 69 9.55 13.55 -1.43
CA LEU A 69 10.57 12.48 -1.49
C LEU A 69 10.19 11.21 -0.73
N ASN A 70 9.30 11.30 0.27
CA ASN A 70 9.02 10.20 1.20
C ASN A 70 7.58 9.69 1.10
N PRO A 71 7.18 9.00 0.01
CA PRO A 71 5.95 8.22 0.04
C PRO A 71 6.10 7.04 1.00
N ALA A 72 5.00 6.65 1.65
CA ALA A 72 5.00 5.50 2.52
C ALA A 72 5.01 4.19 1.73
N ARG A 73 5.69 3.18 2.27
CA ARG A 73 5.69 1.81 1.73
C ARG A 73 4.87 0.93 2.66
N PHE A 74 3.90 0.23 2.07
CA PHE A 74 3.08 -0.72 2.81
C PHE A 74 3.83 -2.05 2.97
N ASP A 75 3.99 -2.47 4.22
CA ASP A 75 4.58 -3.75 4.61
C ASP A 75 3.57 -4.52 5.48
N PRO A 76 2.81 -5.46 4.91
CA PRO A 76 1.73 -6.13 5.61
C PRO A 76 2.24 -7.13 6.64
N LEU A 77 1.54 -7.22 7.78
CA LEU A 77 1.64 -8.37 8.67
C LEU A 77 1.01 -9.59 8.00
N SER A 78 1.66 -10.73 8.14
CA SER A 78 1.23 -11.99 7.50
C SER A 78 1.42 -13.20 8.40
N GLY A 79 1.44 -13.05 9.73
CA GLY A 79 1.78 -14.12 10.66
C GLY A 79 0.73 -15.24 10.69
N ALA A 80 -0.53 -14.88 10.91
CA ALA A 80 -1.65 -15.82 10.96
C ALA A 80 -1.92 -16.43 9.58
N LEU A 81 -1.93 -15.60 8.54
CA LEU A 81 -2.13 -16.07 7.17
C LEU A 81 -1.03 -17.04 6.73
N ARG A 82 0.24 -16.71 6.99
CA ARG A 82 1.36 -17.58 6.64
C ARG A 82 1.34 -18.88 7.41
N SER A 83 0.96 -18.86 8.69
CA SER A 83 0.77 -20.10 9.44
C SER A 83 -0.27 -21.02 8.81
N LEU A 84 -1.38 -20.46 8.30
CA LEU A 84 -2.43 -21.23 7.62
C LEU A 84 -2.00 -21.79 6.26
N ILE A 85 -1.22 -21.02 5.50
CA ILE A 85 -0.71 -21.43 4.19
C ILE A 85 0.38 -22.49 4.36
N ASP A 86 1.41 -22.21 5.15
CA ASP A 86 2.57 -23.08 5.36
C ASP A 86 2.17 -24.37 6.11
N GLY A 87 1.16 -24.28 6.98
CA GLY A 87 0.58 -25.43 7.69
C GLY A 87 -0.32 -26.32 6.82
N GLY A 88 -0.73 -25.87 5.63
CA GLY A 88 -1.71 -26.57 4.80
C GLY A 88 -3.14 -26.51 5.34
N ASP A 89 -3.38 -25.65 6.33
CA ASP A 89 -4.63 -25.52 7.09
C ASP A 89 -5.64 -24.60 6.41
N LEU A 90 -5.27 -23.96 5.30
CA LEU A 90 -6.19 -23.15 4.48
C LEU A 90 -7.46 -23.93 4.07
N GLY A 91 -7.37 -25.26 4.01
CA GLY A 91 -8.50 -26.16 3.76
C GLY A 91 -9.57 -26.17 4.85
N LEU A 92 -9.23 -25.77 6.07
CA LEU A 92 -10.15 -25.67 7.22
C LEU A 92 -11.19 -24.56 7.02
N ILE A 93 -10.84 -23.50 6.30
CA ILE A 93 -11.75 -22.39 5.99
C ILE A 93 -12.79 -22.86 4.98
N ARG A 94 -14.02 -23.11 5.42
CA ARG A 94 -15.10 -23.69 4.58
C ARG A 94 -15.52 -22.77 3.44
N ASN A 95 -15.51 -21.46 3.67
CA ASN A 95 -15.86 -20.48 2.66
C ASN A 95 -14.79 -20.48 1.54
N ARG A 96 -15.20 -20.94 0.35
CA ARG A 96 -14.30 -21.07 -0.82
C ARG A 96 -13.82 -19.71 -1.35
N GLU A 97 -14.67 -18.69 -1.28
CA GLU A 97 -14.34 -17.34 -1.74
C GLU A 97 -13.30 -16.70 -0.82
N LEU A 98 -13.52 -16.79 0.51
CA LEU A 98 -12.56 -16.34 1.51
C LEU A 98 -11.22 -17.04 1.34
N ARG A 99 -11.24 -18.36 1.17
CA ARG A 99 -10.04 -19.17 0.96
C ARG A 99 -9.25 -18.72 -0.27
N ALA A 100 -9.93 -18.48 -1.38
CA ALA A 100 -9.30 -17.99 -2.61
C ALA A 100 -8.72 -16.57 -2.43
N ALA A 101 -9.44 -15.69 -1.71
CA ALA A 101 -8.99 -14.34 -1.45
C ALA A 101 -7.75 -14.30 -0.54
N LEU A 102 -7.70 -15.15 0.50
CA LEU A 102 -6.56 -15.29 1.39
C LEU A 102 -5.35 -15.90 0.67
N ALA A 103 -5.55 -16.92 -0.17
CA ALA A 103 -4.48 -17.52 -0.96
C ALA A 103 -3.82 -16.52 -1.93
N GLY A 104 -4.62 -15.64 -2.55
CA GLY A 104 -4.11 -14.60 -3.45
C GLY A 104 -3.66 -13.31 -2.77
N TRP A 105 -3.72 -13.22 -1.44
CA TRP A 105 -3.33 -12.00 -0.72
C TRP A 105 -1.82 -11.74 -0.84
N ASP A 106 -1.01 -12.77 -0.65
CA ASP A 106 0.46 -12.66 -0.69
C ASP A 106 0.95 -12.14 -2.06
N ASP A 107 0.43 -12.71 -3.15
CA ASP A 107 0.71 -12.26 -4.52
C ASP A 107 0.40 -10.76 -4.73
N ARG A 108 -0.75 -10.29 -4.24
CA ARG A 108 -1.17 -8.88 -4.36
C ARG A 108 -0.29 -7.95 -3.56
N THR A 109 0.11 -8.37 -2.36
CA THR A 109 1.03 -7.59 -1.52
C THR A 109 2.43 -7.57 -2.12
N GLN A 110 2.87 -8.66 -2.72
CA GLN A 110 4.15 -8.72 -3.43
C GLN A 110 4.15 -7.82 -4.67
N GLU A 111 3.04 -7.78 -5.43
CA GLU A 111 2.86 -6.85 -6.54
C GLU A 111 2.98 -5.38 -6.09
N GLN A 112 2.39 -5.03 -4.94
CA GLN A 112 2.52 -3.71 -4.32
C GLN A 112 3.98 -3.39 -3.98
N VAL A 113 4.71 -4.33 -3.36
CA VAL A 113 6.12 -4.16 -3.02
C VAL A 113 6.96 -3.94 -4.26
N ILE A 114 6.82 -4.79 -5.28
CA ILE A 114 7.56 -4.68 -6.56
C ILE A 114 7.30 -3.34 -7.23
N THR A 115 6.04 -2.89 -7.23
CA THR A 115 5.68 -1.61 -7.84
C THR A 115 6.29 -0.44 -7.07
N SER A 116 6.25 -0.48 -5.73
CA SER A 116 6.87 0.57 -4.90
C SER A 116 8.38 0.67 -5.13
N VAL A 117 9.07 -0.48 -5.23
CA VAL A 117 10.51 -0.53 -5.52
C VAL A 117 10.81 0.01 -6.92
N THR A 118 9.98 -0.33 -7.91
CA THR A 118 10.13 0.14 -9.29
C THR A 118 9.94 1.65 -9.36
N VAL A 119 8.90 2.17 -8.70
CA VAL A 119 8.64 3.60 -8.60
C VAL A 119 9.83 4.32 -7.95
N ASP A 120 10.34 3.82 -6.83
CA ASP A 120 11.46 4.46 -6.13
C ASP A 120 12.76 4.44 -6.94
N MET A 121 13.00 3.38 -7.70
CA MET A 121 14.11 3.32 -8.63
C MET A 121 13.96 4.37 -9.75
N MET A 122 12.79 4.46 -10.37
CA MET A 122 12.52 5.45 -11.41
C MET A 122 12.62 6.89 -10.88
N ARG A 123 12.10 7.14 -9.67
CA ARG A 123 12.22 8.45 -9.01
C ARG A 123 13.67 8.80 -8.72
N SER A 124 14.46 7.85 -8.23
CA SER A 124 15.91 8.03 -8.02
C SER A 124 16.63 8.41 -9.32
N MET A 125 16.26 7.82 -10.46
CA MET A 125 16.77 8.21 -11.78
C MET A 125 16.31 9.60 -12.23
N LEU A 126 15.12 10.03 -11.78
CA LEU A 126 14.62 11.38 -12.06
C LEU A 126 15.30 12.45 -11.20
N MET A 127 15.77 12.12 -9.98
CA MET A 127 16.41 13.06 -9.05
C MET A 127 17.50 13.92 -9.70
N GLN A 128 18.31 13.34 -10.59
CA GLN A 128 19.38 14.04 -11.30
C GLN A 128 18.88 15.18 -12.20
N PHE A 129 17.62 15.11 -12.66
CA PHE A 129 16.97 16.14 -13.48
C PHE A 129 16.15 17.11 -12.63
N LEU A 130 15.78 16.68 -11.42
CA LEU A 130 14.92 17.39 -10.47
C LEU A 130 15.69 18.40 -9.60
N ILE A 131 17.00 18.21 -9.42
CA ILE A 131 17.90 19.14 -8.75
C ILE A 131 18.98 19.61 -9.75
N PRO A 132 18.66 20.47 -10.74
CA PRO A 132 19.69 20.98 -11.61
C PRO A 132 20.57 21.97 -10.84
N GLU A 133 21.89 21.88 -11.00
CA GLU A 133 22.80 22.94 -10.55
C GLU A 133 22.46 24.26 -11.26
N GLY A 134 21.77 25.16 -10.54
CA GLY A 134 21.49 26.53 -11.00
C GLY A 134 20.41 26.68 -12.09
N THR A 135 19.64 25.64 -12.42
CA THR A 135 18.51 25.75 -13.38
C THR A 135 17.21 25.17 -12.82
N ALA A 136 16.07 25.61 -13.34
CA ALA A 136 14.76 25.08 -12.94
C ALA A 136 14.59 23.65 -13.47
N ALA A 137 13.96 22.78 -12.66
CA ALA A 137 13.68 21.40 -13.07
C ALA A 137 12.81 21.36 -14.34
N PRO A 138 13.09 20.46 -15.30
CA PRO A 138 12.28 20.32 -16.51
C PRO A 138 10.83 19.93 -16.16
N ALA A 139 9.87 20.58 -16.81
CA ALA A 139 8.43 20.30 -16.59
C ALA A 139 8.08 18.83 -16.81
N GLN A 140 8.74 18.15 -17.75
CA GLN A 140 8.53 16.72 -18.01
C GLN A 140 9.02 15.85 -16.85
N ALA A 141 10.12 16.23 -16.19
CA ALA A 141 10.66 15.49 -15.05
C ALA A 141 9.76 15.65 -13.82
N LEU A 142 9.23 16.85 -13.60
CA LEU A 142 8.26 17.14 -12.54
C LEU A 142 6.96 16.35 -12.75
N GLU A 143 6.45 16.30 -13.98
CA GLU A 143 5.26 15.51 -14.30
C GLU A 143 5.50 14.01 -14.14
N ALA A 144 6.68 13.52 -14.54
CA ALA A 144 7.03 12.11 -14.36
C ALA A 144 7.09 11.71 -12.87
N ASP A 145 7.70 12.53 -12.00
CA ASP A 145 7.73 12.27 -10.55
C ASP A 145 6.31 12.24 -9.95
N ARG A 146 5.48 13.22 -10.32
CA ARG A 146 4.07 13.30 -9.90
C ARG A 146 3.29 12.05 -10.32
N LEU A 147 3.43 11.61 -11.56
CA LEU A 147 2.75 10.41 -12.06
C LEU A 147 3.21 9.14 -11.35
N LEU A 148 4.50 9.02 -11.03
CA LEU A 148 5.03 7.89 -10.28
C LEU A 148 4.46 7.84 -8.86
N LEU A 149 4.36 8.97 -8.17
CA LEU A 149 3.70 9.06 -6.86
C LEU A 149 2.20 8.72 -6.95
N GLN A 150 1.52 9.19 -8.01
CA GLN A 150 0.11 8.87 -8.25
C GLN A 150 -0.10 7.37 -8.45
N VAL A 151 0.79 6.68 -9.18
CA VAL A 151 0.72 5.22 -9.37
C VAL A 151 0.75 4.49 -8.03
N THR A 152 1.67 4.87 -7.13
CA THR A 152 1.75 4.28 -5.78
C THR A 152 0.45 4.52 -5.00
N TYR A 153 -0.06 5.74 -5.01
CA TYR A 153 -1.31 6.10 -4.33
C TYR A 153 -2.51 5.29 -4.84
N ASP A 154 -2.69 5.21 -6.16
CA ASP A 154 -3.80 4.49 -6.77
C ASP A 154 -3.73 2.98 -6.47
N GLN A 155 -2.52 2.43 -6.41
CA GLN A 155 -2.33 1.02 -6.08
C GLN A 155 -2.65 0.72 -4.62
N GLN A 156 -2.23 1.58 -3.69
CA GLN A 156 -2.59 1.45 -2.27
C GLN A 156 -4.12 1.55 -2.08
N LEU A 157 -4.81 2.44 -2.80
CA LEU A 157 -6.27 2.51 -2.77
C LEU A 157 -6.94 1.23 -3.27
N ARG A 158 -6.43 0.63 -4.36
CA ARG A 158 -6.92 -0.67 -4.85
C ARG A 158 -6.72 -1.77 -3.81
N LEU A 159 -5.54 -1.83 -3.20
CA LEU A 159 -5.21 -2.80 -2.16
C LEU A 159 -6.12 -2.64 -0.93
N LEU A 160 -6.42 -1.40 -0.53
CA LEU A 160 -7.34 -1.12 0.58
C LEU A 160 -8.76 -1.61 0.30
N GLY A 161 -9.23 -1.48 -0.95
CA GLY A 161 -10.51 -2.05 -1.37
C GLY A 161 -10.56 -3.56 -1.17
N LEU A 162 -9.56 -4.27 -1.68
CA LEU A 162 -9.46 -5.73 -1.56
C LEU A 162 -9.34 -6.19 -0.10
N LEU A 163 -8.55 -5.47 0.71
CA LEU A 163 -8.40 -5.76 2.12
C LEU A 163 -9.75 -5.64 2.86
N ARG A 164 -10.53 -4.60 2.56
CA ARG A 164 -11.85 -4.39 3.17
C ARG A 164 -12.86 -5.47 2.80
N GLU A 165 -12.83 -5.93 1.55
CA GLU A 165 -13.65 -7.06 1.12
C GLU A 165 -13.30 -8.33 1.92
N ILE A 166 -12.01 -8.61 2.13
CA ILE A 166 -11.57 -9.75 2.95
C ILE A 166 -12.02 -9.59 4.40
N ILE A 167 -11.86 -8.40 4.99
CA ILE A 167 -12.31 -8.11 6.37
C ILE A 167 -13.82 -8.32 6.51
N GLU A 168 -14.62 -7.86 5.55
CA GLU A 168 -16.07 -8.01 5.58
C GLU A 168 -16.47 -9.50 5.57
N VAL A 169 -15.83 -10.30 4.73
CA VAL A 169 -16.08 -11.74 4.67
C VAL A 169 -15.62 -12.42 5.96
N LEU A 170 -14.44 -12.11 6.48
CA LEU A 170 -13.94 -12.62 7.76
C LEU A 170 -14.90 -12.31 8.92
N GLN A 171 -15.46 -11.09 8.97
CA GLN A 171 -16.43 -10.71 9.99
C GLN A 171 -17.72 -11.52 9.91
N LYS A 172 -18.21 -11.78 8.69
CA LYS A 172 -19.41 -12.61 8.49
C LYS A 172 -19.18 -14.05 8.92
N GLU A 173 -18.05 -14.64 8.53
CA GLU A 173 -17.71 -16.02 8.88
C GLU A 173 -17.41 -16.19 10.37
N ALA A 174 -16.74 -15.23 11.00
CA ALA A 174 -16.46 -15.27 12.44
C ALA A 174 -17.72 -15.06 13.31
N ALA A 175 -18.81 -14.50 12.76
CA ALA A 175 -20.06 -14.28 13.47
C ALA A 175 -21.10 -15.41 13.30
N ALA A 176 -20.84 -16.35 12.38
CA ALA A 176 -21.73 -17.47 12.04
C ALA A 176 -21.51 -18.70 12.94
#